data_AF-K5WJ71-F1
#
_entry.id   AF-K5WJ71-F1
#
_cell.length_a   1.000
_cell.length_b   1.000
_cell.length_c   1.000
_cell.angle_alpha   90.00
_cell.angle_beta   90.00
_cell.angle_gamma   90.00
#
_symmetry.space_group_name_H-M   'P 1'
#
loop_
_entity.id
_entity.type
_entity.pdbx_description
1 polymer ?
#
loop_
_entity_poly.entity_id
_entity_poly.type
_entity_poly.pdbx_seq_one_letter_code
_entity_poly.pdbx_strand_id
1 'polypeptide(L)'
;MGKDRRLWPLSHPVASTTLFFLISSVSFLQASAQSISTNTPVPPLQWINLTGLLTGPGPGPLKDASIGYDPAHQDLIIFGGESAQGIPQAQTYLLDLQTLTWSQPTAPDDTPAQSPPARSAAISGQDLAASYRNGHVVIGGRGNDGEPLNDTWEFDYTNHFWSQVKITTPGPSVFAAAGGNDPRTPFDATALSNFFFVAGGFTGEKATSLSNIWKLTIAGTLSSNLPNLTTGTWEQIHPNNQSLPAVGGSATAVVLQGSQQHVVAVGGCDTSTNSTAACAQGQPYVIDIDTSSNTAPANCPAPRIGASLAPNLNTASQSFDQQVFLLLGTFDSSQWQDDGGLDQGEVDVFNFNAGTWARILPAGDPVDGHPTFPSPREGAAVFSLGQPLVGSAAASDTIVFGGKDATGNYLSEVWVLRAYNGTISQSNATWSGFGNGQLQGGPSANGQGVTIQYMSSCASAISQPSGTGSSSGHSPTSSSKPPSPTNTGQPIPVSRFDTSTVHKSLAPVSAALILPA
;
A
#
# COMPACT_ATOMS: atom_id res chain seq x y z
N MET A 1 81.62 29.02 -12.75
CA MET A 1 82.97 28.45 -12.60
C MET A 1 82.84 27.06 -12.01
N GLY A 2 83.18 26.02 -12.77
CA GLY A 2 83.12 24.63 -12.29
C GLY A 2 84.41 24.19 -11.60
N LYS A 3 84.32 23.12 -10.81
CA LYS A 3 85.06 21.87 -11.03
C LYS A 3 84.73 20.81 -9.97
N ASP A 4 84.68 19.58 -10.46
CA ASP A 4 84.50 18.28 -9.82
C ASP A 4 85.42 17.97 -8.62
N ARG A 5 84.98 17.07 -7.72
CA ARG A 5 85.49 15.67 -7.66
C ARG A 5 84.73 14.76 -6.69
N ARG A 6 84.56 13.52 -7.15
CA ARG A 6 83.93 12.34 -6.54
C ARG A 6 84.73 11.79 -5.35
N LEU A 7 84.08 10.96 -4.51
CA LEU A 7 84.50 9.61 -4.10
C LEU A 7 83.31 8.90 -3.37
N TRP A 8 83.03 7.64 -3.75
CA TRP A 8 82.18 6.63 -3.06
C TRP A 8 83.13 5.69 -2.24
N PRO A 9 82.72 4.69 -1.39
CA PRO A 9 81.50 3.86 -1.47
C PRO A 9 80.94 3.17 -0.16
N LEU A 10 79.92 2.29 -0.35
CA LEU A 10 79.45 1.13 0.47
C LEU A 10 78.67 1.42 1.79
N SER A 11 77.63 0.71 2.24
CA SER A 11 76.89 -0.50 1.79
C SER A 11 75.67 -0.79 2.71
N HIS A 12 74.64 -1.42 2.14
CA HIS A 12 73.56 -2.28 2.71
C HIS A 12 72.18 -1.66 3.12
N PRO A 13 71.07 -2.20 2.56
CA PRO A 13 69.70 -1.87 2.96
C PRO A 13 69.14 -2.88 3.98
N VAL A 14 68.37 -2.40 4.95
CA VAL A 14 67.56 -3.23 5.86
C VAL A 14 66.19 -3.46 5.22
N ALA A 15 65.83 -4.72 5.04
CA ALA A 15 64.51 -5.15 4.58
C ALA A 15 63.50 -4.98 5.72
N SER A 16 62.40 -4.26 5.45
CA SER A 16 61.25 -4.16 6.35
C SER A 16 60.10 -4.98 5.76
N THR A 17 59.80 -6.11 6.38
CA THR A 17 58.71 -7.02 6.00
C THR A 17 57.41 -6.49 6.59
N THR A 18 56.52 -5.94 5.75
CA THR A 18 55.18 -5.51 6.18
C THR A 18 54.17 -6.64 5.90
N LEU A 19 53.64 -7.21 6.97
CA LEU A 19 52.64 -8.28 6.97
C LEU A 19 51.25 -7.67 6.70
N PHE A 20 50.65 -7.96 5.53
CA PHE A 20 49.27 -7.60 5.23
C PHE A 20 48.31 -8.60 5.89
N PHE A 21 47.58 -8.17 6.92
CA PHE A 21 46.43 -8.90 7.46
C PHE A 21 45.20 -8.59 6.60
N LEU A 22 44.72 -9.58 5.83
CA LEU A 22 43.39 -9.57 5.23
C LEU A 22 42.36 -9.85 6.34
N ILE A 23 41.71 -8.80 6.84
CA ILE A 23 40.53 -8.94 7.69
C ILE A 23 39.33 -9.11 6.75
N SER A 24 38.90 -10.37 6.56
CA SER A 24 37.61 -10.69 5.97
C SER A 24 36.52 -10.35 6.99
N SER A 25 36.03 -9.11 6.98
CA SER A 25 34.84 -8.71 7.72
C SER A 25 33.62 -9.35 7.07
N VAL A 26 33.19 -10.50 7.60
CA VAL A 26 31.86 -11.04 7.37
C VAL A 26 30.89 -10.10 8.10
N SER A 27 30.27 -9.18 7.36
CA SER A 27 29.20 -8.33 7.87
C SER A 27 27.99 -9.21 8.18
N PHE A 28 27.87 -9.68 9.41
CA PHE A 28 26.58 -10.11 9.92
C PHE A 28 25.69 -8.87 9.97
N LEU A 29 24.65 -8.83 9.14
CA LEU A 29 23.51 -7.93 9.34
C LEU A 29 22.88 -8.29 10.68
N GLN A 30 23.35 -7.68 11.77
CA GLN A 30 22.59 -7.62 13.01
C GLN A 30 21.40 -6.70 12.75
N ALA A 31 20.31 -7.27 12.22
CA ALA A 31 18.99 -6.66 12.33
C ALA A 31 18.68 -6.55 13.82
N SER A 32 18.97 -5.38 14.39
CA SER A 32 18.53 -5.08 15.74
C SER A 32 17.02 -4.97 15.66
N ALA A 33 16.30 -5.92 16.27
CA ALA A 33 14.85 -5.83 16.37
C ALA A 33 14.51 -4.51 17.06
N GLN A 34 13.78 -3.63 16.38
CA GLN A 34 13.34 -2.37 16.97
C GLN A 34 12.37 -2.68 18.12
N SER A 35 12.52 -1.97 19.23
CA SER A 35 11.49 -1.96 20.26
C SER A 35 10.27 -1.20 19.75
N ILE A 36 9.12 -1.85 19.68
CA ILE A 36 7.84 -1.20 19.39
C ILE A 36 7.54 -0.10 20.40
N SER A 37 6.93 1.00 19.95
CA SER A 37 6.43 2.02 20.84
C SER A 37 5.08 1.61 21.44
N THR A 38 4.99 1.65 22.76
CA THR A 38 3.76 1.38 23.52
C THR A 38 3.18 2.65 24.15
N ASN A 39 3.69 3.82 23.76
CA ASN A 39 3.29 5.11 24.32
C ASN A 39 3.30 6.27 23.31
N THR A 40 3.56 6.00 22.02
CA THR A 40 3.42 7.02 20.96
C THR A 40 2.01 7.57 20.99
N PRO A 41 1.79 8.88 21.17
CA PRO A 41 0.44 9.44 21.13
C PRO A 41 -0.29 9.09 19.83
N VAL A 42 -1.52 8.58 19.93
CA VAL A 42 -2.41 8.30 18.79
C VAL A 42 -3.83 8.81 19.10
N PRO A 43 -4.68 9.08 18.09
CA PRO A 43 -6.10 9.34 18.34
C PRO A 43 -6.80 8.10 18.90
N PRO A 44 -7.91 8.22 19.65
CA PRO A 44 -8.83 7.12 19.85
C PRO A 44 -9.35 6.65 18.49
N LEU A 45 -9.21 5.35 18.21
CA LEU A 45 -9.53 4.74 16.92
C LEU A 45 -10.70 3.78 17.04
N GLN A 46 -11.61 3.83 16.07
CA GLN A 46 -12.72 2.88 15.95
C GLN A 46 -13.01 2.52 14.49
N TRP A 47 -13.22 1.24 14.20
CA TRP A 47 -13.81 0.79 12.94
C TRP A 47 -15.33 0.89 12.98
N ILE A 48 -15.93 1.36 11.89
CA ILE A 48 -17.38 1.50 11.68
C ILE A 48 -17.72 0.84 10.33
N ASN A 49 -18.70 -0.06 10.32
CA ASN A 49 -19.16 -0.74 9.12
C ASN A 49 -20.32 0.02 8.48
N LEU A 50 -20.13 0.49 7.25
CA LEU A 50 -21.19 1.17 6.50
C LEU A 50 -21.93 0.23 5.54
N THR A 51 -21.38 -0.95 5.25
CA THR A 51 -21.83 -1.86 4.19
C THR A 51 -23.33 -2.15 4.24
N GLY A 52 -23.87 -2.47 5.43
CA GLY A 52 -25.28 -2.81 5.60
C GLY A 52 -26.25 -1.64 5.47
N LEU A 53 -25.73 -0.41 5.36
CA LEU A 53 -26.52 0.83 5.25
C LEU A 53 -26.56 1.37 3.81
N LEU A 54 -25.70 0.85 2.92
CA LEU A 54 -25.60 1.35 1.57
C LEU A 54 -26.76 0.87 0.70
N THR A 55 -27.24 1.73 -0.20
CA THR A 55 -28.27 1.37 -1.18
C THR A 55 -27.85 1.80 -2.61
N GLY A 56 -28.67 1.49 -3.61
CA GLY A 56 -28.42 1.88 -5.00
C GLY A 56 -27.45 0.96 -5.77
N PRO A 57 -27.26 1.20 -7.09
CA PRO A 57 -26.40 0.39 -7.95
C PRO A 57 -24.91 0.71 -7.73
N GLY A 58 -24.33 0.09 -6.71
CA GLY A 58 -22.90 0.20 -6.41
C GLY A 58 -22.00 -0.69 -7.26
N PRO A 59 -20.67 -0.54 -7.11
CA PRO A 59 -19.71 -1.45 -7.69
C PRO A 59 -19.90 -2.87 -7.15
N GLY A 60 -19.61 -3.87 -8.00
CA GLY A 60 -19.38 -5.23 -7.52
C GLY A 60 -18.10 -5.34 -6.68
N PRO A 61 -17.74 -6.55 -6.25
CA PRO A 61 -16.50 -6.76 -5.52
C PRO A 61 -15.25 -6.48 -6.37
N LEU A 62 -14.36 -5.64 -5.85
CA LEU A 62 -13.18 -5.14 -6.55
C LEU A 62 -11.97 -5.05 -5.62
N LYS A 63 -10.77 -5.25 -6.16
CA LYS A 63 -9.51 -4.84 -5.53
C LYS A 63 -8.74 -3.87 -6.44
N ASP A 64 -7.77 -3.17 -5.87
CA ASP A 64 -6.88 -2.23 -6.55
C ASP A 64 -7.65 -1.17 -7.37
N ALA A 65 -8.84 -0.79 -6.88
CA ALA A 65 -9.63 0.29 -7.43
C ALA A 65 -9.02 1.64 -7.05
N SER A 66 -9.29 2.65 -7.87
CA SER A 66 -8.96 4.02 -7.52
C SER A 66 -10.11 4.65 -6.73
N ILE A 67 -9.76 5.42 -5.71
CA ILE A 67 -10.70 6.09 -4.82
C ILE A 67 -10.39 7.59 -4.73
N GLY A 68 -11.44 8.39 -4.78
CA GLY A 68 -11.37 9.85 -4.64
C GLY A 68 -12.56 10.38 -3.85
N TYR A 69 -12.52 11.66 -3.52
CA TYR A 69 -13.60 12.34 -2.79
C TYR A 69 -13.88 13.69 -3.42
N ASP A 70 -15.14 13.96 -3.70
CA ASP A 70 -15.60 15.29 -4.07
C ASP A 70 -16.08 16.04 -2.82
N PRO A 71 -15.33 17.05 -2.34
CA PRO A 71 -15.74 17.82 -1.17
C PRO A 71 -16.98 18.70 -1.41
N ALA A 72 -17.32 19.03 -2.65
CA ALA A 72 -18.46 19.90 -2.94
C ALA A 72 -19.79 19.16 -2.79
N HIS A 73 -19.88 17.93 -3.28
CA HIS A 73 -21.07 17.09 -3.20
C HIS A 73 -21.03 16.06 -2.05
N GLN A 74 -19.86 15.86 -1.44
CA GLN A 74 -19.58 14.82 -0.43
C GLN A 74 -19.70 13.40 -1.00
N ASP A 75 -19.33 13.24 -2.26
CA ASP A 75 -19.36 11.97 -2.95
C ASP A 75 -18.01 11.26 -2.84
N LEU A 76 -18.04 9.97 -2.57
CA LEU A 76 -16.90 9.09 -2.80
C LEU A 76 -16.92 8.62 -4.26
N ILE A 77 -15.77 8.61 -4.91
CA ILE A 77 -15.60 8.12 -6.28
C ILE A 77 -14.86 6.80 -6.21
N ILE A 78 -15.41 5.77 -6.85
CA ILE A 78 -14.70 4.51 -7.14
C ILE A 78 -14.56 4.36 -8.64
N PHE A 79 -13.33 4.17 -9.11
CA PHE A 79 -13.05 3.94 -10.52
C PHE A 79 -12.16 2.73 -10.75
N GLY A 80 -12.52 1.93 -11.75
CA GLY A 80 -11.73 0.79 -12.21
C GLY A 80 -11.55 -0.29 -11.14
N GLY A 81 -10.35 -0.82 -11.01
CA GLY A 81 -10.03 -1.97 -10.16
C GLY A 81 -10.13 -3.29 -10.93
N GLU A 82 -9.82 -4.38 -10.24
CA GLU A 82 -9.83 -5.74 -10.76
C GLU A 82 -11.02 -6.49 -10.16
N SER A 83 -11.80 -7.17 -11.00
CA SER A 83 -12.90 -8.04 -10.53
C SER A 83 -12.41 -9.40 -10.06
N ALA A 84 -13.28 -10.20 -9.46
CA ALA A 84 -12.98 -11.58 -9.05
C ALA A 84 -12.50 -12.50 -10.19
N GLN A 85 -12.76 -12.14 -11.45
CA GLN A 85 -12.27 -12.86 -12.63
C GLN A 85 -10.86 -12.43 -13.06
N GLY A 86 -10.21 -11.53 -12.32
CA GLY A 86 -8.90 -10.97 -12.70
C GLY A 86 -8.98 -9.94 -13.83
N ILE A 87 -10.16 -9.37 -14.08
CA ILE A 87 -10.41 -8.48 -15.22
C ILE A 87 -10.42 -7.03 -14.72
N PRO A 88 -9.55 -6.14 -15.25
CA PRO A 88 -9.65 -4.72 -14.98
C PRO A 88 -11.00 -4.13 -15.42
N GLN A 89 -11.53 -3.20 -14.64
CA GLN A 89 -12.82 -2.54 -14.86
C GLN A 89 -12.63 -1.10 -15.34
N ALA A 90 -13.65 -0.52 -15.99
CA ALA A 90 -13.65 0.86 -16.50
C ALA A 90 -14.78 1.72 -15.92
N GLN A 91 -15.62 1.14 -15.05
CA GLN A 91 -16.79 1.79 -14.52
C GLN A 91 -16.40 2.80 -13.44
N THR A 92 -17.17 3.88 -13.37
CA THR A 92 -17.11 4.88 -12.30
C THR A 92 -18.39 4.79 -11.48
N TYR A 93 -18.26 4.84 -10.17
CA TYR A 93 -19.36 4.84 -9.22
C TYR A 93 -19.21 6.00 -8.26
N LEU A 94 -20.34 6.61 -7.90
CA LEU A 94 -20.42 7.67 -6.89
C LEU A 94 -21.19 7.15 -5.69
N LEU A 95 -20.69 7.36 -4.49
CA LEU A 95 -21.42 7.13 -3.25
C LEU A 95 -21.64 8.46 -2.56
N ASP A 96 -22.89 8.91 -2.52
CA ASP A 96 -23.30 10.05 -1.69
C ASP A 96 -23.19 9.63 -0.22
N LEU A 97 -22.28 10.27 0.53
CA LEU A 97 -22.01 9.92 1.91
C LEU A 97 -23.03 10.49 2.90
N GLN A 98 -23.89 11.42 2.46
CA GLN A 98 -25.01 11.92 3.26
C GLN A 98 -26.20 10.95 3.19
N THR A 99 -26.51 10.45 1.99
CA THR A 99 -27.64 9.53 1.78
C THR A 99 -27.25 8.05 1.79
N LEU A 100 -25.95 7.74 1.81
CA LEU A 100 -25.38 6.38 1.70
C LEU A 100 -25.92 5.63 0.47
N THR A 101 -26.05 6.34 -0.65
CA THR A 101 -26.62 5.80 -1.88
C THR A 101 -25.61 5.82 -3.01
N TRP A 102 -25.37 4.65 -3.59
CA TRP A 102 -24.58 4.50 -4.80
C TRP A 102 -25.36 4.96 -6.02
N SER A 103 -24.62 5.54 -6.97
CA SER A 103 -25.11 5.88 -8.30
C SER A 103 -23.98 5.78 -9.33
N GLN A 104 -24.32 5.96 -10.60
CA GLN A 104 -23.35 6.14 -11.67
C GLN A 104 -23.37 7.59 -12.15
N PRO A 105 -22.19 8.17 -12.44
CA PRO A 105 -22.11 9.53 -12.95
C PRO A 105 -22.82 9.64 -14.31
N THR A 106 -23.47 10.79 -14.54
CA THR A 106 -24.08 11.14 -15.82
C THR A 106 -23.50 12.46 -16.28
N ALA A 107 -22.81 12.45 -17.42
CA ALA A 107 -22.24 13.64 -18.03
C ALA A 107 -23.31 14.42 -18.83
N PRO A 108 -23.13 15.75 -19.04
CA PRO A 108 -23.98 16.53 -19.94
C PRO A 108 -23.92 16.02 -21.39
N ASP A 109 -25.04 16.08 -22.11
CA ASP A 109 -25.17 15.58 -23.50
C ASP A 109 -24.13 16.17 -24.47
N ASP A 110 -23.69 17.40 -24.21
CA ASP A 110 -22.80 18.22 -25.02
C ASP A 110 -21.31 17.90 -24.79
N THR A 111 -20.98 17.14 -23.75
CA THR A 111 -19.60 16.80 -23.41
C THR A 111 -19.10 15.62 -24.25
N PRO A 112 -17.84 15.64 -24.72
CA PRO A 112 -17.27 14.51 -25.44
C PRO A 112 -17.38 13.23 -24.62
N ALA A 113 -17.98 12.18 -25.20
CA ALA A 113 -18.08 10.87 -24.58
C ALA A 113 -16.71 10.16 -24.57
N GLN A 114 -15.81 10.65 -23.72
CA GLN A 114 -14.51 10.04 -23.46
C GLN A 114 -14.54 9.39 -22.08
N SER A 115 -13.81 8.29 -21.95
CA SER A 115 -13.63 7.60 -20.68
C SER A 115 -12.29 6.87 -20.69
N PRO A 116 -11.62 6.79 -19.53
CA PRO A 116 -10.42 5.99 -19.40
C PRO A 116 -10.66 4.53 -19.77
N PRO A 117 -9.70 3.85 -20.41
CA PRO A 117 -9.75 2.40 -20.54
C PRO A 117 -9.74 1.73 -19.16
N ALA A 118 -10.22 0.48 -19.16
CA ALA A 118 -10.24 -0.36 -17.97
C ALA A 118 -8.84 -0.51 -17.36
N ARG A 119 -8.75 -0.36 -16.03
CA ARG A 119 -7.47 -0.41 -15.31
C ARG A 119 -7.61 -0.79 -13.85
N SER A 120 -6.55 -1.38 -13.28
CA SER A 120 -6.37 -1.59 -11.84
C SER A 120 -5.00 -1.09 -11.37
N ALA A 121 -4.82 -0.94 -10.05
CA ALA A 121 -3.55 -0.55 -9.43
C ALA A 121 -2.93 0.74 -10.03
N ALA A 122 -3.79 1.69 -10.39
CA ALA A 122 -3.39 3.01 -10.84
C ALA A 122 -3.01 3.89 -9.65
N ILE A 123 -2.13 4.86 -9.89
CA ILE A 123 -1.93 5.94 -8.93
C ILE A 123 -3.10 6.91 -9.06
N SER A 124 -3.54 7.48 -7.94
CA SER A 124 -4.59 8.49 -7.95
C SER A 124 -4.41 9.57 -6.91
N GLY A 125 -5.15 10.66 -7.09
CA GLY A 125 -5.23 11.76 -6.13
C GLY A 125 -6.13 12.88 -6.63
N GLN A 126 -6.28 13.93 -5.83
CA GLN A 126 -7.17 15.04 -6.15
C GLN A 126 -6.45 16.16 -6.90
N ASP A 127 -7.09 16.73 -7.92
CA ASP A 127 -6.65 17.96 -8.60
C ASP A 127 -7.62 19.10 -8.29
N LEU A 128 -7.21 19.98 -7.36
CA LEU A 128 -7.93 21.19 -6.98
C LEU A 128 -7.09 22.41 -7.36
N ALA A 129 -7.46 23.14 -8.42
CA ALA A 129 -6.71 24.30 -8.90
C ALA A 129 -7.63 25.45 -9.31
N ALA A 130 -7.12 26.69 -9.24
CA ALA A 130 -7.89 27.90 -9.52
C ALA A 130 -8.42 28.00 -10.98
N SER A 131 -7.92 27.14 -11.86
CA SER A 131 -8.27 27.06 -13.28
C SER A 131 -9.48 26.17 -13.57
N TYR A 132 -10.49 26.18 -12.67
CA TYR A 132 -11.71 25.35 -12.71
C TYR A 132 -11.48 23.85 -12.57
N ARG A 133 -10.25 23.40 -12.28
CA ARG A 133 -9.98 21.98 -12.03
C ARG A 133 -10.40 21.62 -10.61
N ASN A 134 -11.36 20.71 -10.53
CA ASN A 134 -11.86 20.10 -9.31
C ASN A 134 -12.18 18.65 -9.66
N GLY A 135 -11.22 17.76 -9.50
CA GLY A 135 -11.36 16.42 -10.05
C GLY A 135 -10.49 15.34 -9.43
N HIS A 136 -10.78 14.11 -9.85
CA HIS A 136 -10.04 12.90 -9.50
C HIS A 136 -9.09 12.52 -10.63
N VAL A 137 -7.81 12.41 -10.33
CA VAL A 137 -6.79 12.02 -11.31
C VAL A 137 -6.46 10.54 -11.16
N VAL A 138 -6.35 9.84 -12.29
CA VAL A 138 -5.83 8.47 -12.38
C VAL A 138 -4.64 8.42 -13.34
N ILE A 139 -3.55 7.82 -12.91
CA ILE A 139 -2.26 7.79 -13.61
C ILE A 139 -1.83 6.34 -13.80
N GLY A 140 -1.62 5.93 -15.06
CA GLY A 140 -1.14 4.60 -15.40
C GLY A 140 -2.07 3.49 -14.90
N GLY A 141 -1.49 2.45 -14.30
CA GLY A 141 -2.21 1.25 -13.87
C GLY A 141 -2.09 0.11 -14.88
N ARG A 142 -2.67 -1.04 -14.56
CA ARG A 142 -2.60 -2.26 -15.36
C ARG A 142 -3.83 -2.38 -16.26
N GLY A 143 -3.61 -2.45 -17.58
CA GLY A 143 -4.67 -2.60 -18.59
C GLY A 143 -5.17 -4.05 -18.74
N ASN A 144 -6.17 -4.24 -19.61
CA ASN A 144 -6.79 -5.54 -19.89
C ASN A 144 -5.85 -6.58 -20.52
N ASP A 145 -4.82 -6.13 -21.22
CA ASP A 145 -3.75 -6.97 -21.76
C ASP A 145 -2.69 -7.34 -20.70
N GLY A 146 -2.83 -6.82 -19.48
CA GLY A 146 -1.90 -7.01 -18.38
C GLY A 146 -0.70 -6.06 -18.43
N GLU A 147 -0.61 -5.19 -19.44
CA GLU A 147 0.48 -4.25 -19.64
C GLU A 147 0.28 -2.96 -18.84
N PRO A 148 1.37 -2.27 -18.45
CA PRO A 148 1.28 -0.96 -17.82
C PRO A 148 0.77 0.11 -18.79
N LEU A 149 -0.17 0.92 -18.33
CA LEU A 149 -0.65 2.11 -19.02
C LEU A 149 0.27 3.31 -18.73
N ASN A 150 0.33 4.26 -19.68
CA ASN A 150 1.12 5.50 -19.58
C ASN A 150 0.29 6.78 -19.73
N ASP A 151 -1.04 6.65 -19.75
CA ASP A 151 -1.97 7.76 -19.88
C ASP A 151 -2.36 8.33 -18.50
N THR A 152 -2.98 9.50 -18.53
CA THR A 152 -3.53 10.16 -17.35
C THR A 152 -4.91 10.70 -17.68
N TRP A 153 -5.83 10.50 -16.76
CA TRP A 153 -7.22 10.93 -16.89
C TRP A 153 -7.64 11.70 -15.66
N GLU A 154 -8.52 12.68 -15.86
CA GLU A 154 -9.09 13.52 -14.82
C GLU A 154 -10.62 13.42 -14.92
N PHE A 155 -11.27 13.07 -13.82
CA PHE A 155 -12.73 13.06 -13.68
C PHE A 155 -13.16 14.39 -13.07
N ASP A 156 -13.94 15.17 -13.81
CA ASP A 156 -14.50 16.43 -13.35
C ASP A 156 -15.62 16.16 -12.34
N TYR A 157 -15.43 16.56 -11.08
CA TYR A 157 -16.42 16.38 -10.03
C TYR A 157 -17.67 17.21 -10.22
N THR A 158 -17.61 18.31 -10.98
CA THR A 158 -18.73 19.24 -11.11
C THR A 158 -19.74 18.78 -12.15
N ASN A 159 -19.25 18.20 -13.24
CA ASN A 159 -20.02 17.84 -14.43
C ASN A 159 -19.95 16.33 -14.72
N HIS A 160 -19.27 15.55 -13.88
CA HIS A 160 -19.28 14.10 -13.90
C HIS A 160 -18.87 13.46 -15.24
N PHE A 161 -17.81 14.00 -15.86
CA PHE A 161 -17.22 13.45 -17.09
C PHE A 161 -15.71 13.25 -16.95
N TRP A 162 -15.17 12.32 -17.75
CA TRP A 162 -13.74 12.08 -17.84
C TRP A 162 -13.11 12.87 -18.96
N SER A 163 -11.91 13.40 -18.72
CA SER A 163 -11.05 14.02 -19.71
C SER A 163 -9.67 13.38 -19.70
N GLN A 164 -9.10 13.14 -20.88
CA GLN A 164 -7.71 12.69 -20.97
C GLN A 164 -6.76 13.89 -20.87
N VAL A 165 -5.84 13.83 -19.91
CA VAL A 165 -4.81 14.86 -19.76
C VAL A 165 -3.81 14.75 -20.92
N LYS A 166 -3.59 15.84 -21.64
CA LYS A 166 -2.64 15.86 -22.75
C LYS A 166 -1.21 15.88 -22.25
N ILE A 167 -0.58 14.71 -22.23
CA ILE A 167 0.84 14.56 -21.87
C ILE A 167 1.73 15.13 -22.98
N THR A 168 2.62 16.05 -22.61
CA THR A 168 3.52 16.75 -23.54
C THR A 168 4.97 16.30 -23.48
N THR A 169 5.34 15.57 -22.42
CA THR A 169 6.66 14.98 -22.21
C THR A 169 6.48 13.51 -21.79
N PRO A 170 7.22 12.54 -22.35
CA PRO A 170 7.08 11.15 -21.96
C PRO A 170 7.33 10.92 -20.46
N GLY A 171 6.49 10.09 -19.85
CA GLY A 171 6.60 9.68 -18.44
C GLY A 171 6.73 8.16 -18.29
N PRO A 172 6.68 7.66 -17.04
CA PRO A 172 6.76 6.23 -16.77
C PRO A 172 5.49 5.51 -17.22
N SER A 173 5.65 4.24 -17.63
CA SER A 173 4.54 3.30 -17.86
C SER A 173 4.61 2.25 -16.76
N VAL A 174 3.82 2.42 -15.71
CA VAL A 174 3.88 1.56 -14.51
C VAL A 174 2.49 1.26 -13.94
N PHE A 175 2.40 0.15 -13.22
CA PHE A 175 1.27 -0.17 -12.34
C PHE A 175 1.74 -0.54 -10.94
N ALA A 176 0.85 -0.42 -9.95
CA ALA A 176 1.14 -0.67 -8.54
C ALA A 176 2.39 0.09 -8.03
N ALA A 177 2.59 1.31 -8.51
CA ALA A 177 3.67 2.18 -8.05
C ALA A 177 3.28 2.91 -6.75
N ALA A 178 4.27 3.30 -5.96
CA ALA A 178 4.08 4.23 -4.85
C ALA A 178 3.87 5.64 -5.41
N GLY A 179 2.98 6.43 -4.82
CA GLY A 179 2.72 7.77 -5.35
C GLY A 179 1.40 8.40 -4.95
N GLY A 180 1.00 9.40 -5.74
CA GLY A 180 -0.17 10.25 -5.52
C GLY A 180 0.24 11.68 -5.17
N ASN A 181 -0.65 12.39 -4.47
CA ASN A 181 -0.38 13.69 -3.86
C ASN A 181 -0.89 13.69 -2.40
N ASP A 182 -0.50 14.69 -1.62
CA ASP A 182 -0.98 14.79 -0.24
C ASP A 182 -2.40 15.39 -0.21
N PRO A 183 -3.41 14.67 0.33
CA PRO A 183 -4.78 15.20 0.48
C PRO A 183 -4.88 16.40 1.44
N ARG A 184 -3.83 16.70 2.21
CA ARG A 184 -3.74 17.90 3.07
C ARG A 184 -3.34 19.17 2.32
N THR A 185 -2.91 19.06 1.06
CA THR A 185 -2.50 20.23 0.29
C THR A 185 -3.69 21.18 0.18
N PRO A 186 -3.65 22.37 0.82
CA PRO A 186 -4.79 23.27 0.82
C PRO A 186 -5.03 23.79 -0.59
N PHE A 187 -6.30 24.01 -0.92
CA PHE A 187 -6.65 24.71 -2.15
C PHE A 187 -6.01 26.11 -2.14
N ASP A 188 -5.17 26.36 -3.14
CA ASP A 188 -4.57 27.67 -3.39
C ASP A 188 -5.28 28.32 -4.58
N ALA A 189 -6.02 29.40 -4.29
CA ALA A 189 -6.76 30.18 -5.29
C ALA A 189 -5.87 30.88 -6.33
N THR A 190 -4.54 30.80 -6.19
CA THR A 190 -3.56 31.30 -7.15
C THR A 190 -2.82 30.20 -7.89
N ALA A 191 -2.89 28.95 -7.41
CA ALA A 191 -2.24 27.81 -8.04
C ALA A 191 -3.01 27.38 -9.30
N LEU A 192 -2.32 27.39 -10.44
CA LEU A 192 -2.86 26.96 -11.74
C LEU A 192 -2.45 25.53 -12.10
N SER A 193 -1.66 24.88 -11.25
CA SER A 193 -1.10 23.55 -11.47
C SER A 193 -1.06 22.75 -10.18
N ASN A 194 -1.27 21.44 -10.29
CA ASN A 194 -1.02 20.47 -9.23
C ASN A 194 0.00 19.44 -9.68
N PHE A 195 0.56 18.70 -8.74
CA PHE A 195 1.55 17.68 -9.05
C PHE A 195 1.32 16.39 -8.29
N PHE A 196 1.80 15.31 -8.88
CA PHE A 196 1.69 13.94 -8.40
C PHE A 196 3.04 13.26 -8.52
N PHE A 197 3.35 12.38 -7.57
CA PHE A 197 4.55 11.57 -7.60
C PHE A 197 4.26 10.14 -8.01
N VAL A 198 5.24 9.52 -8.66
CA VAL A 198 5.28 8.11 -9.03
C VAL A 198 6.66 7.57 -8.71
N ALA A 199 6.76 6.52 -7.90
CA ALA A 199 8.00 5.88 -7.51
C ALA A 199 7.88 4.34 -7.58
N GLY A 200 8.87 3.68 -8.17
CA GLY A 200 8.89 2.22 -8.30
C GLY A 200 7.76 1.66 -9.17
N GLY A 201 7.12 0.58 -8.72
CA GLY A 201 6.06 -0.10 -9.46
C GLY A 201 6.57 -1.10 -10.51
N PHE A 202 5.64 -1.71 -11.23
CA PHE A 202 5.93 -2.73 -12.22
C PHE A 202 5.87 -2.19 -13.65
N THR A 203 6.87 -2.52 -14.47
CA THR A 203 6.89 -2.25 -15.94
C THR A 203 6.66 -3.55 -16.73
N GLY A 204 5.87 -4.47 -16.17
CA GLY A 204 5.74 -5.86 -16.61
C GLY A 204 5.92 -6.82 -15.42
N GLU A 205 6.73 -7.87 -15.58
CA GLU A 205 6.97 -8.85 -14.51
C GLU A 205 7.89 -8.35 -13.40
N LYS A 206 8.78 -7.39 -13.70
CA LYS A 206 9.80 -6.91 -12.78
C LYS A 206 9.42 -5.58 -12.15
N ALA A 207 9.73 -5.44 -10.87
CA ALA A 207 9.65 -4.17 -10.17
C ALA A 207 10.75 -3.20 -10.61
N THR A 208 10.45 -1.91 -10.44
CA THR A 208 11.35 -0.78 -10.63
C THR A 208 11.79 -0.25 -9.27
N SER A 209 13.02 0.23 -9.16
CA SER A 209 13.53 0.86 -7.93
C SER A 209 12.65 2.03 -7.48
N LEU A 210 12.38 2.14 -6.17
CA LEU A 210 11.77 3.33 -5.57
C LEU A 210 12.61 4.60 -5.77
N SER A 211 13.90 4.48 -6.11
CA SER A 211 14.73 5.62 -6.51
C SER A 211 14.36 6.17 -7.89
N ASN A 212 13.55 5.45 -8.67
CA ASN A 212 13.01 5.93 -9.94
C ASN A 212 11.74 6.73 -9.68
N ILE A 213 11.92 8.03 -9.42
CA ILE A 213 10.86 8.94 -9.02
C ILE A 213 10.54 9.87 -10.18
N TRP A 214 9.25 10.07 -10.43
CA TRP A 214 8.72 10.99 -11.41
C TRP A 214 7.72 11.93 -10.78
N LYS A 215 7.74 13.19 -11.20
CA LYS A 215 6.75 14.20 -10.87
C LYS A 215 5.93 14.51 -12.12
N LEU A 216 4.64 14.27 -12.07
CA LEU A 216 3.68 14.79 -13.05
C LEU A 216 3.21 16.15 -12.56
N THR A 217 3.31 17.18 -13.39
CA THR A 217 2.64 18.46 -13.17
C THR A 217 1.48 18.58 -14.15
N ILE A 218 0.26 18.74 -13.62
CA ILE A 218 -0.96 18.98 -14.40
C ILE A 218 -1.27 20.47 -14.36
N ALA A 219 -1.46 21.07 -15.53
CA ALA A 219 -1.80 22.47 -15.73
C ALA A 219 -2.94 22.64 -16.74
N GLY A 220 -3.42 23.86 -16.92
CA GLY A 220 -4.52 24.17 -17.84
C GLY A 220 -5.89 24.19 -17.16
N THR A 221 -6.95 24.04 -17.94
CA THR A 221 -8.33 24.21 -17.48
C THR A 221 -9.16 22.98 -17.80
N LEU A 222 -10.04 22.59 -16.88
CA LEU A 222 -11.06 21.56 -17.09
C LEU A 222 -12.43 22.17 -16.81
N SER A 223 -13.34 22.02 -17.78
CA SER A 223 -14.77 22.33 -17.64
C SER A 223 -15.52 21.67 -18.79
N SER A 224 -16.85 21.55 -18.70
CA SER A 224 -17.68 21.00 -19.77
C SER A 224 -17.53 21.72 -21.12
N ASN A 225 -17.24 23.03 -21.12
CA ASN A 225 -16.99 23.82 -22.33
C ASN A 225 -15.55 23.73 -22.84
N LEU A 226 -14.60 23.35 -21.99
CA LEU A 226 -13.17 23.25 -22.31
C LEU A 226 -12.61 21.88 -21.87
N PRO A 227 -13.19 20.75 -22.36
CA PRO A 227 -12.92 19.42 -21.80
C PRO A 227 -11.54 18.86 -22.18
N ASN A 228 -10.77 19.53 -23.05
CA ASN A 228 -9.51 19.02 -23.60
C ASN A 228 -8.32 19.99 -23.38
N LEU A 229 -8.40 20.87 -22.38
CA LEU A 229 -7.38 21.89 -22.13
C LEU A 229 -6.46 21.59 -20.94
N THR A 230 -6.54 20.38 -20.38
CA THR A 230 -5.59 19.91 -19.37
C THR A 230 -4.32 19.38 -20.05
N THR A 231 -3.17 19.74 -19.49
CA THR A 231 -1.85 19.33 -19.99
C THR A 231 -1.00 18.79 -18.88
N GLY A 232 -0.20 17.77 -19.17
CA GLY A 232 0.71 17.14 -18.22
C GLY A 232 2.16 17.22 -18.71
N THR A 233 3.06 17.52 -17.78
CA THR A 233 4.52 17.41 -17.97
C THR A 233 5.12 16.53 -16.88
N TRP A 234 5.95 15.58 -17.30
CA TRP A 234 6.71 14.67 -16.48
C TRP A 234 8.14 15.18 -16.32
N GLU A 235 8.61 15.15 -15.08
CA GLU A 235 9.99 15.43 -14.70
C GLU A 235 10.52 14.25 -13.89
N GLN A 236 11.69 13.71 -14.25
CA GLN A 236 12.34 12.68 -13.46
C GLN A 236 13.13 13.32 -12.33
N ILE A 237 12.95 12.79 -11.11
CA ILE A 237 13.65 13.22 -9.90
C ILE A 237 14.74 12.18 -9.60
N HIS A 238 15.95 12.66 -9.34
CA HIS A 238 17.11 11.83 -9.06
C HIS A 238 17.53 11.96 -7.60
N PRO A 239 17.11 11.04 -6.70
CA PRO A 239 17.53 11.09 -5.31
C PRO A 239 19.03 10.80 -5.16
N ASN A 240 19.65 11.34 -4.11
CA ASN A 240 21.07 11.19 -3.88
C ASN A 240 21.42 9.75 -3.44
N ASN A 241 22.24 9.06 -4.24
CA ASN A 241 23.15 7.94 -3.92
C ASN A 241 22.76 6.90 -2.85
N GLN A 242 21.49 6.49 -2.75
CA GLN A 242 21.12 5.21 -2.15
C GLN A 242 20.18 4.46 -3.08
N SER A 243 20.61 3.27 -3.50
CA SER A 243 19.79 2.34 -4.29
C SER A 243 18.67 1.82 -3.39
N LEU A 244 17.49 2.42 -3.50
CA LEU A 244 16.27 1.89 -2.89
C LEU A 244 15.86 0.59 -3.60
N PRO A 245 15.13 -0.33 -2.93
CA PRO A 245 14.77 -1.59 -3.55
C PRO A 245 13.84 -1.39 -4.75
N ALA A 246 13.85 -2.37 -5.64
CA ALA A 246 12.83 -2.52 -6.65
C ALA A 246 11.60 -3.17 -6.02
N VAL A 247 10.51 -2.42 -5.92
CA VAL A 247 9.22 -2.90 -5.39
C VAL A 247 8.05 -2.35 -6.19
N GLY A 248 7.02 -3.18 -6.34
CA GLY A 248 5.68 -2.79 -6.76
C GLY A 248 4.62 -3.36 -5.81
N GLY A 249 3.46 -2.73 -5.74
CA GLY A 249 2.40 -3.07 -4.80
C GLY A 249 2.68 -2.66 -3.36
N SER A 250 3.59 -1.72 -3.13
CA SER A 250 3.79 -1.12 -1.81
C SER A 250 2.59 -0.24 -1.44
N ALA A 251 2.15 -0.35 -0.20
CA ALA A 251 1.29 0.63 0.43
C ALA A 251 2.01 1.99 0.39
N THR A 252 1.31 3.06 0.03
CA THR A 252 1.93 4.36 -0.24
C THR A 252 1.10 5.52 0.32
N ALA A 253 1.79 6.54 0.83
CA ALA A 253 1.21 7.84 1.13
C ALA A 253 2.20 8.94 0.73
N VAL A 254 1.69 9.99 0.10
CA VAL A 254 2.44 11.24 -0.11
C VAL A 254 2.03 12.20 0.99
N VAL A 255 3.01 12.69 1.74
CA VAL A 255 2.79 13.51 2.93
C VAL A 255 3.68 14.76 2.91
N LEU A 256 3.07 15.92 3.05
CA LEU A 256 3.68 17.21 3.31
C LEU A 256 3.94 17.36 4.82
N GLN A 257 5.16 17.67 5.20
CA GLN A 257 5.55 18.06 6.55
C GLN A 257 6.14 19.47 6.49
N GLY A 258 5.37 20.46 6.97
CA GLY A 258 5.72 21.86 6.75
C GLY A 258 5.74 22.20 5.26
N SER A 259 6.93 22.36 4.69
CA SER A 259 7.14 22.59 3.25
C SER A 259 7.76 21.40 2.51
N GLN A 260 8.09 20.31 3.21
CA GLN A 260 8.80 19.17 2.62
C GLN A 260 7.83 18.06 2.23
N GLN A 261 8.03 17.48 1.06
CA GLN A 261 7.21 16.39 0.53
C GLN A 261 7.92 15.07 0.69
N HIS A 262 7.20 14.11 1.27
CA HIS A 262 7.68 12.76 1.46
C HIS A 262 6.81 11.76 0.71
N VAL A 263 7.45 10.80 0.04
CA VAL A 263 6.81 9.56 -0.40
C VAL A 263 7.15 8.49 0.63
N VAL A 264 6.14 7.99 1.33
CA VAL A 264 6.27 6.87 2.28
C VAL A 264 5.78 5.61 1.59
N ALA A 265 6.63 4.59 1.51
CA ALA A 265 6.31 3.30 0.92
C ALA A 265 6.60 2.17 1.91
N VAL A 266 5.65 1.24 2.07
CA VAL A 266 5.76 0.07 2.95
C VAL A 266 5.20 -1.14 2.21
N GLY A 267 5.82 -2.31 2.33
CA GLY A 267 5.30 -3.48 1.61
C GLY A 267 5.88 -3.64 0.21
N GLY A 268 5.11 -4.34 -0.61
CA GLY A 268 5.39 -4.59 -2.02
C GLY A 268 6.25 -5.83 -2.25
N CYS A 269 6.34 -6.20 -3.52
CA CYS A 269 7.06 -7.36 -4.04
C CYS A 269 7.99 -6.95 -5.18
N ASP A 270 9.02 -7.76 -5.43
CA ASP A 270 9.98 -7.57 -6.50
C ASP A 270 9.48 -8.08 -7.87
N THR A 271 8.50 -8.98 -7.87
CA THR A 271 7.80 -9.48 -9.07
C THR A 271 6.29 -9.31 -8.99
N SER A 272 5.66 -9.14 -10.15
CA SER A 272 4.19 -9.07 -10.29
C SER A 272 3.54 -10.43 -10.59
N THR A 273 4.34 -11.43 -10.98
CA THR A 273 3.88 -12.79 -11.25
C THR A 273 4.00 -13.65 -10.00
N ASN A 274 2.96 -14.44 -9.72
CA ASN A 274 2.85 -15.28 -8.52
C ASN A 274 3.09 -14.50 -7.20
N SER A 275 2.77 -13.20 -7.19
CA SER A 275 2.86 -12.38 -5.99
C SER A 275 1.85 -12.90 -4.96
N THR A 276 2.35 -13.53 -3.92
CA THR A 276 1.59 -13.98 -2.76
C THR A 276 2.04 -13.20 -1.53
N ALA A 277 1.36 -13.37 -0.41
CA ALA A 277 1.78 -12.74 0.84
C ALA A 277 3.23 -13.08 1.26
N ALA A 278 3.82 -14.15 0.74
CA ALA A 278 5.21 -14.53 0.99
C ALA A 278 6.24 -13.58 0.35
N CYS A 279 5.88 -12.84 -0.72
CA CYS A 279 6.80 -11.89 -1.35
C CYS A 279 6.83 -10.52 -0.67
N ALA A 280 5.89 -10.25 0.23
CA ALA A 280 5.74 -8.95 0.86
C ALA A 280 6.99 -8.57 1.66
N GLN A 281 7.52 -7.38 1.39
CA GLN A 281 8.65 -6.81 2.13
C GLN A 281 8.15 -5.96 3.30
N GLY A 282 8.70 -6.13 4.50
CA GLY A 282 8.21 -5.36 5.67
C GLY A 282 8.80 -3.96 5.81
N GLN A 283 9.96 -3.69 5.20
CA GLN A 283 10.73 -2.48 5.50
C GLN A 283 10.04 -1.21 4.98
N PRO A 284 9.81 -0.19 5.82
CA PRO A 284 9.36 1.12 5.37
C PRO A 284 10.49 1.91 4.72
N TYR A 285 10.14 2.70 3.71
CA TYR A 285 11.02 3.68 3.08
C TYR A 285 10.35 5.05 3.11
N VAL A 286 11.09 6.06 3.58
CA VAL A 286 10.65 7.46 3.59
C VAL A 286 11.58 8.24 2.68
N ILE A 287 11.04 8.77 1.59
CA ILE A 287 11.80 9.50 0.57
C ILE A 287 11.41 10.97 0.67
N ASP A 288 12.35 11.82 1.05
CA ASP A 288 12.19 13.27 1.05
C ASP A 288 12.56 13.82 -0.33
N ILE A 289 11.57 14.35 -1.03
CA ILE A 289 11.69 14.80 -2.41
C ILE A 289 12.53 16.07 -2.50
N ASP A 290 12.31 17.03 -1.60
CA ASP A 290 12.94 18.36 -1.65
C ASP A 290 14.42 18.32 -1.31
N THR A 291 14.83 17.46 -0.38
CA THR A 291 16.24 17.24 -0.01
C THR A 291 16.89 16.11 -0.80
N SER A 292 16.11 15.36 -1.59
CA SER A 292 16.57 14.18 -2.32
C SER A 292 17.27 13.15 -1.40
N SER A 293 16.75 13.00 -0.18
CA SER A 293 17.25 12.08 0.84
C SER A 293 16.24 10.96 1.11
N ASN A 294 16.69 9.88 1.74
CA ASN A 294 15.79 8.79 2.11
C ASN A 294 16.25 8.11 3.40
N THR A 295 15.31 7.46 4.07
CA THR A 295 15.56 6.60 5.23
C THR A 295 14.82 5.28 5.06
N ALA A 296 15.36 4.22 5.67
CA ALA A 296 14.76 2.89 5.67
C ALA A 296 14.66 2.36 7.12
N PRO A 297 13.73 2.87 7.95
CA PRO A 297 13.59 2.44 9.34
C PRO A 297 13.29 0.94 9.48
N ALA A 298 13.44 0.41 10.70
CA ALA A 298 13.16 -1.00 10.94
C ALA A 298 11.64 -1.28 10.84
N ASN A 299 11.32 -2.51 10.42
CA ASN A 299 9.94 -2.99 10.36
C ASN A 299 9.47 -3.47 11.75
N CYS A 300 8.15 -3.39 11.98
CA CYS A 300 7.52 -3.93 13.18
C CYS A 300 6.23 -4.72 12.89
N PRO A 301 5.31 -4.27 12.01
CA PRO A 301 4.17 -5.09 11.59
C PRO A 301 4.60 -6.33 10.80
N ALA A 302 3.73 -7.32 10.65
CA ALA A 302 3.98 -8.42 9.70
C ALA A 302 4.09 -7.83 8.28
N PRO A 303 4.99 -8.31 7.41
CA PRO A 303 4.99 -7.89 6.01
C PRO A 303 3.66 -8.23 5.33
N ARG A 304 3.02 -7.23 4.71
CA ARG A 304 1.69 -7.38 4.11
C ARG A 304 1.72 -7.08 2.61
N ILE A 305 1.06 -7.93 1.83
CA ILE A 305 0.77 -7.66 0.42
C ILE A 305 -0.54 -6.86 0.31
N GLY A 306 -0.55 -5.87 -0.60
CA GLY A 306 -1.71 -5.02 -0.88
C GLY A 306 -2.28 -4.29 0.35
N ALA A 307 -1.44 -4.01 1.34
CA ALA A 307 -1.81 -3.10 2.42
C ALA A 307 -1.98 -1.67 1.89
N SER A 308 -2.57 -0.81 2.70
CA SER A 308 -2.83 0.58 2.37
C SER A 308 -2.18 1.51 3.40
N LEU A 309 -1.72 2.68 2.95
CA LEU A 309 -1.27 3.74 3.84
C LEU A 309 -2.25 4.91 3.79
N ALA A 310 -2.60 5.43 4.96
CA ALA A 310 -3.46 6.58 5.13
C ALA A 310 -2.76 7.62 5.99
N PRO A 311 -2.61 8.89 5.55
CA PRO A 311 -2.07 9.93 6.43
C PRO A 311 -2.99 10.15 7.64
N ASN A 312 -2.41 10.35 8.81
CA ASN A 312 -3.20 10.75 9.98
C ASN A 312 -3.60 12.23 9.83
N LEU A 313 -4.88 12.45 9.51
CA LEU A 313 -5.44 13.79 9.31
C LEU A 313 -6.06 14.38 10.57
N ASN A 314 -5.95 13.69 11.71
CA ASN A 314 -6.47 14.19 12.97
C ASN A 314 -5.63 15.38 13.46
N THR A 315 -6.29 16.45 13.90
CA THR A 315 -5.64 17.70 14.30
C THR A 315 -5.52 17.89 15.82
N ALA A 316 -5.94 16.90 16.62
CA ALA A 316 -5.92 17.01 18.08
C ALA A 316 -4.50 17.04 18.69
N SER A 317 -3.49 16.59 17.96
CA SER A 317 -2.08 16.69 18.35
C SER A 317 -1.22 17.11 17.15
N GLN A 318 -0.26 18.00 17.37
CA GLN A 318 0.74 18.35 16.36
C GLN A 318 1.61 17.15 15.96
N SER A 319 1.73 16.11 16.78
CA SER A 319 2.52 14.91 16.44
C SER A 319 1.86 14.03 15.38
N PHE A 320 0.58 14.24 15.08
CA PHE A 320 -0.18 13.42 14.14
C PHE A 320 0.16 13.74 12.68
N ASP A 321 0.65 14.94 12.39
CA ASP A 321 1.09 15.32 11.03
C ASP A 321 2.26 14.48 10.49
N GLN A 322 2.98 13.83 11.40
CA GLN A 322 4.12 12.93 11.19
C GLN A 322 3.73 11.45 11.17
N GLN A 323 2.44 11.13 11.16
CA GLN A 323 1.95 9.76 11.24
C GLN A 323 1.25 9.34 9.95
N VAL A 324 1.51 8.09 9.55
CA VAL A 324 0.68 7.35 8.59
C VAL A 324 0.18 6.07 9.26
N PHE A 325 -1.01 5.64 8.87
CA PHE A 325 -1.62 4.40 9.29
C PHE A 325 -1.40 3.34 8.21
N LEU A 326 -0.74 2.23 8.56
CA LEU A 326 -0.74 1.03 7.76
C LEU A 326 -1.99 0.22 8.09
N LEU A 327 -2.82 0.06 7.08
CA LEU A 327 -4.14 -0.55 7.16
C LEU A 327 -4.18 -1.80 6.30
N LEU A 328 -4.85 -2.83 6.81
CA LEU A 328 -5.25 -4.02 6.04
C LEU A 328 -4.04 -4.70 5.37
N GLY A 329 -4.26 -5.36 4.23
CA GLY A 329 -3.33 -6.28 3.59
C GLY A 329 -3.52 -7.73 4.07
N THR A 330 -2.77 -8.63 3.47
CA THR A 330 -2.65 -10.02 3.93
C THR A 330 -1.19 -10.39 4.13
N PHE A 331 -0.88 -11.31 5.04
CA PHE A 331 0.48 -11.78 5.31
C PHE A 331 0.55 -13.30 5.27
N ASP A 332 1.75 -13.84 5.07
CA ASP A 332 1.98 -15.28 5.12
C ASP A 332 2.05 -15.77 6.57
N SER A 333 0.92 -16.25 7.08
CA SER A 333 0.79 -16.79 8.43
C SER A 333 1.57 -18.09 8.69
N SER A 334 2.16 -18.70 7.65
CA SER A 334 3.10 -19.81 7.81
C SER A 334 4.53 -19.33 8.13
N GLN A 335 4.84 -18.06 7.83
CA GLN A 335 6.15 -17.46 8.02
C GLN A 335 6.17 -16.41 9.13
N TRP A 336 5.03 -15.79 9.43
CA TRP A 336 4.93 -14.70 10.40
C TRP A 336 3.80 -14.96 11.38
N GLN A 337 4.01 -14.54 12.63
CA GLN A 337 2.97 -14.38 13.63
C GLN A 337 2.84 -12.89 13.94
N ASP A 338 1.62 -12.38 13.87
CA ASP A 338 1.26 -10.99 14.16
C ASP A 338 0.51 -10.86 15.50
N ASP A 339 0.48 -11.93 16.31
CA ASP A 339 -0.28 -12.05 17.55
C ASP A 339 -1.80 -11.82 17.38
N GLY A 340 -2.34 -12.09 16.18
CA GLY A 340 -3.78 -11.94 15.87
C GLY A 340 -4.22 -10.49 15.73
N GLY A 341 -3.29 -9.58 15.43
CA GLY A 341 -3.56 -8.15 15.30
C GLY A 341 -4.48 -7.84 14.12
N LEU A 342 -4.15 -8.35 12.94
CA LEU A 342 -4.92 -8.07 11.71
C LEU A 342 -6.37 -8.57 11.81
N ASP A 343 -6.61 -9.72 12.46
CA ASP A 343 -7.95 -10.27 12.69
C ASP A 343 -8.80 -9.38 13.63
N GLN A 344 -8.16 -8.48 14.38
CA GLN A 344 -8.77 -7.50 15.28
C GLN A 344 -8.74 -6.08 14.71
N GLY A 345 -8.61 -5.95 13.38
CA GLY A 345 -8.63 -4.65 12.70
C GLY A 345 -7.43 -3.76 13.05
N GLU A 346 -6.28 -4.36 13.34
CA GLU A 346 -5.04 -3.64 13.67
C GLU A 346 -4.76 -2.45 12.74
N VAL A 347 -4.36 -1.34 13.37
CA VAL A 347 -3.88 -0.13 12.73
C VAL A 347 -2.45 0.10 13.21
N ASP A 348 -1.48 -0.08 12.32
CA ASP A 348 -0.08 0.21 12.66
C ASP A 348 0.22 1.68 12.36
N VAL A 349 0.57 2.43 13.39
CA VAL A 349 0.90 3.84 13.30
C VAL A 349 2.41 3.99 13.11
N PHE A 350 2.82 4.44 11.93
CA PHE A 350 4.20 4.74 11.61
C PHE A 350 4.47 6.24 11.75
N ASN A 351 5.35 6.61 12.67
CA ASN A 351 5.91 7.96 12.70
C ASN A 351 7.09 8.01 11.72
N PHE A 352 6.88 8.63 10.55
CA PHE A 352 7.86 8.64 9.47
C PHE A 352 9.06 9.55 9.72
N ASN A 353 8.97 10.49 10.67
CA ASN A 353 10.08 11.34 11.08
C ASN A 353 10.98 10.65 12.11
N ALA A 354 10.39 10.01 13.12
CA ALA A 354 11.12 9.27 14.15
C ALA A 354 11.55 7.86 13.70
N GLY A 355 10.95 7.33 12.64
CA GLY A 355 11.17 5.95 12.18
C GLY A 355 10.68 4.92 13.19
N THR A 356 9.57 5.19 13.89
CA THR A 356 9.03 4.33 14.95
C THR A 356 7.62 3.85 14.67
N TRP A 357 7.34 2.61 15.04
CA TRP A 357 6.03 1.98 14.94
C TRP A 357 5.32 1.89 16.29
N ALA A 358 4.00 2.05 16.28
CA ALA A 358 3.10 1.60 17.32
C ALA A 358 2.01 0.73 16.67
N ARG A 359 1.78 -0.47 17.19
CA ARG A 359 0.75 -1.39 16.71
C ARG A 359 -0.49 -1.26 17.59
N ILE A 360 -1.60 -0.82 17.01
CA ILE A 360 -2.81 -0.43 17.76
C ILE A 360 -3.96 -1.35 17.40
N LEU A 361 -4.58 -1.96 18.41
CA LEU A 361 -5.89 -2.58 18.29
C LEU A 361 -6.96 -1.50 18.57
N PRO A 362 -7.72 -1.07 17.56
CA PRO A 362 -8.79 -0.08 17.74
C PRO A 362 -10.04 -0.70 18.35
N ALA A 363 -11.02 0.14 18.71
CA ALA A 363 -12.36 -0.34 18.97
C ALA A 363 -13.01 -0.86 17.67
N GLY A 364 -13.82 -1.93 17.75
CA GLY A 364 -14.61 -2.41 16.62
C GLY A 364 -15.99 -1.74 16.55
N ASP A 365 -16.73 -2.01 15.49
CA ASP A 365 -18.13 -1.62 15.39
C ASP A 365 -18.99 -2.64 16.18
N PRO A 366 -19.69 -2.25 17.26
CA PRO A 366 -20.47 -3.19 18.07
C PRO A 366 -21.72 -3.67 17.33
N VAL A 367 -21.72 -4.92 16.90
CA VAL A 367 -22.90 -5.62 16.34
C VAL A 367 -23.34 -6.67 17.36
N ASP A 368 -24.56 -6.54 17.88
CA ASP A 368 -25.11 -7.42 18.92
C ASP A 368 -24.21 -7.58 20.16
N GLY A 369 -23.47 -6.52 20.51
CA GLY A 369 -22.54 -6.51 21.65
C GLY A 369 -21.17 -7.12 21.36
N HIS A 370 -20.89 -7.54 20.12
CA HIS A 370 -19.60 -8.03 19.68
C HIS A 370 -18.90 -7.02 18.78
N PRO A 371 -17.63 -6.67 19.03
CA PRO A 371 -16.89 -5.79 18.14
C PRO A 371 -16.64 -6.49 16.80
N THR A 372 -16.86 -5.77 15.71
CA THR A 372 -16.58 -6.23 14.35
C THR A 372 -15.53 -5.35 13.68
N PHE A 373 -14.77 -5.94 12.77
CA PHE A 373 -13.62 -5.33 12.11
C PHE A 373 -13.63 -5.71 10.62
N PRO A 374 -13.00 -4.89 9.75
CA PRO A 374 -12.71 -5.34 8.39
C PRO A 374 -11.78 -6.56 8.45
N SER A 375 -12.13 -7.62 7.71
CA SER A 375 -11.23 -8.76 7.52
C SER A 375 -9.91 -8.34 6.84
N PRO A 376 -8.79 -9.05 7.10
CA PRO A 376 -7.55 -8.87 6.36
C PRO A 376 -7.77 -9.01 4.86
N ARG A 377 -7.39 -7.98 4.10
CA ARG A 377 -7.67 -7.89 2.66
C ARG A 377 -6.60 -7.12 1.91
N GLU A 378 -6.15 -7.65 0.79
CA GLU A 378 -5.22 -6.98 -0.10
C GLU A 378 -5.94 -6.11 -1.13
N GLY A 379 -5.33 -4.99 -1.51
CA GLY A 379 -5.82 -4.13 -2.58
C GLY A 379 -7.10 -3.38 -2.25
N ALA A 380 -7.39 -3.12 -0.97
CA ALA A 380 -8.48 -2.23 -0.61
C ALA A 380 -8.13 -0.79 -1.03
N ALA A 381 -9.11 -0.04 -1.52
CA ALA A 381 -8.93 1.36 -1.85
C ALA A 381 -9.19 2.20 -0.59
N VAL A 382 -8.28 3.12 -0.23
CA VAL A 382 -8.41 3.97 0.96
C VAL A 382 -8.32 5.47 0.66
N PHE A 383 -9.09 6.26 1.39
CA PHE A 383 -9.01 7.72 1.33
C PHE A 383 -9.25 8.33 2.72
N SER A 384 -8.50 9.38 3.08
CA SER A 384 -8.57 10.01 4.40
C SER A 384 -9.04 11.46 4.31
N LEU A 385 -9.85 11.89 5.28
CA LEU A 385 -10.31 13.28 5.41
C LEU A 385 -10.13 13.79 6.84
N GLY A 386 -9.84 15.09 6.95
CA GLY A 386 -9.65 15.78 8.24
C GLY A 386 -10.95 16.03 9.03
N GLN A 387 -12.08 15.51 8.54
CA GLN A 387 -13.41 15.63 9.12
C GLN A 387 -14.13 14.28 9.03
N PRO A 388 -15.21 14.04 9.82
CA PRO A 388 -16.01 12.83 9.67
C PRO A 388 -16.66 12.78 8.28
N LEU A 389 -16.69 11.60 7.69
CA LEU A 389 -17.37 11.32 6.42
C LEU A 389 -18.87 11.08 6.60
N VAL A 390 -19.25 10.57 7.76
CA VAL A 390 -20.65 10.29 8.12
C VAL A 390 -20.90 10.71 9.57
N GLY A 391 -22.10 11.19 9.88
CA GLY A 391 -22.39 11.72 11.21
C GLY A 391 -21.65 13.03 11.51
N SER A 392 -21.53 13.38 12.80
CA SER A 392 -21.07 14.72 13.24
C SER A 392 -20.05 14.70 14.38
N ALA A 393 -19.38 13.57 14.58
CA ALA A 393 -18.35 13.44 15.61
C ALA A 393 -17.16 14.36 15.33
N ALA A 394 -16.55 14.92 16.39
CA ALA A 394 -15.28 15.61 16.25
C ALA A 394 -14.16 14.59 15.98
N ALA A 395 -13.87 14.32 14.71
CA ALA A 395 -12.99 13.27 14.26
C ALA A 395 -12.45 13.54 12.85
N SER A 396 -11.49 12.72 12.42
CA SER A 396 -11.07 12.54 11.03
C SER A 396 -11.37 11.09 10.64
N ASP A 397 -11.81 10.85 9.40
CA ASP A 397 -12.18 9.52 8.94
C ASP A 397 -11.24 9.04 7.82
N THR A 398 -10.93 7.74 7.81
CA THR A 398 -10.36 7.04 6.67
C THR A 398 -11.36 6.00 6.17
N ILE A 399 -11.86 6.17 4.96
CA ILE A 399 -12.79 5.23 4.33
C ILE A 399 -12.03 4.17 3.53
N VAL A 400 -12.57 2.96 3.54
CA VAL A 400 -12.03 1.77 2.89
C VAL A 400 -13.12 1.20 2.00
N PHE A 401 -12.77 0.84 0.77
CA PHE A 401 -13.64 0.10 -0.14
C PHE A 401 -12.96 -1.16 -0.66
N GLY A 402 -13.72 -2.26 -0.66
CA GLY A 402 -13.38 -3.49 -1.39
C GLY A 402 -12.16 -4.22 -0.86
N GLY A 403 -11.36 -4.78 -1.78
CA GLY A 403 -10.21 -5.64 -1.52
C GLY A 403 -10.51 -7.12 -1.74
N LYS A 404 -9.47 -7.96 -1.61
CA LYS A 404 -9.58 -9.43 -1.64
C LYS A 404 -9.09 -10.01 -0.32
N ASP A 405 -9.91 -10.79 0.36
CA ASP A 405 -9.54 -11.40 1.64
C ASP A 405 -8.46 -12.49 1.50
N ALA A 406 -7.92 -12.94 2.64
CA ALA A 406 -6.92 -13.99 2.71
C ALA A 406 -7.38 -15.35 2.17
N THR A 407 -8.69 -15.58 2.01
CA THR A 407 -9.27 -16.80 1.42
C THR A 407 -9.51 -16.67 -0.09
N GLY A 408 -9.29 -15.48 -0.65
CA GLY A 408 -9.44 -15.18 -2.07
C GLY A 408 -10.80 -14.58 -2.45
N ASN A 409 -11.69 -14.28 -1.50
CA ASN A 409 -12.96 -13.63 -1.82
C ASN A 409 -12.74 -12.15 -2.06
N TYR A 410 -13.27 -11.66 -3.18
CA TYR A 410 -13.34 -10.24 -3.45
C TYR A 410 -14.50 -9.64 -2.65
N LEU A 411 -14.30 -8.42 -2.16
CA LEU A 411 -15.23 -7.73 -1.29
C LEU A 411 -15.72 -6.44 -1.95
N SER A 412 -16.92 -6.01 -1.58
CA SER A 412 -17.51 -4.71 -1.95
C SER A 412 -17.90 -3.92 -0.69
N GLU A 413 -17.34 -4.31 0.45
CA GLU A 413 -17.63 -3.71 1.74
C GLU A 413 -17.08 -2.29 1.83
N VAL A 414 -17.77 -1.45 2.61
CA VAL A 414 -17.31 -0.10 2.97
C VAL A 414 -17.17 0.00 4.48
N TRP A 415 -15.96 0.36 4.90
CA TRP A 415 -15.61 0.57 6.30
C TRP A 415 -15.05 1.97 6.49
N VAL A 416 -15.20 2.51 7.69
CA VAL A 416 -14.57 3.75 8.13
C VAL A 416 -13.72 3.48 9.36
N LEU A 417 -12.44 3.83 9.30
CA LEU A 417 -11.61 4.03 10.49
C LEU A 417 -11.79 5.47 10.96
N ARG A 418 -12.51 5.63 12.06
CA ARG A 418 -12.72 6.92 12.71
C ARG A 418 -11.63 7.19 13.74
N ALA A 419 -10.92 8.29 13.56
CA ALA A 419 -9.93 8.81 14.49
C ALA A 419 -10.50 10.03 15.22
N TYR A 420 -10.96 9.84 16.45
CA TYR A 420 -11.60 10.90 17.24
C TYR A 420 -10.60 11.96 17.69
N ASN A 421 -11.07 13.20 17.87
CA ASN A 421 -10.26 14.31 18.37
C ASN A 421 -9.93 14.14 19.85
N GLY A 422 -8.89 13.36 20.11
CA GLY A 422 -8.33 13.07 21.41
C GLY A 422 -6.90 12.55 21.27
N THR A 423 -6.28 12.24 22.39
CA THR A 423 -4.93 11.68 22.40
C THR A 423 -4.83 10.63 23.48
N ILE A 424 -4.40 9.43 23.08
CA ILE A 424 -4.18 8.28 23.97
C ILE A 424 -2.73 7.83 23.79
N SER A 425 -2.03 7.64 24.91
CA SER A 425 -0.63 7.16 24.96
C SER A 425 -0.47 5.91 25.84
N GLN A 426 -1.57 5.22 26.14
CA GLN A 426 -1.63 4.05 27.01
C GLN A 426 -2.82 3.17 26.62
N SER A 427 -2.65 1.85 26.68
CA SER A 427 -3.74 0.88 26.47
C SER A 427 -4.88 1.07 27.47
N ASN A 428 -6.12 1.00 26.97
CA ASN A 428 -7.36 1.09 27.76
C ASN A 428 -7.51 2.40 28.55
N ALA A 429 -6.79 3.46 28.15
CA ALA A 429 -6.96 4.77 28.77
C ALA A 429 -8.29 5.40 28.34
N THR A 430 -8.89 6.15 29.26
CA THR A 430 -10.01 7.04 28.95
C THR A 430 -9.48 8.37 28.42
N TRP A 431 -10.34 9.10 27.70
CA TRP A 431 -10.04 10.38 27.09
C TRP A 431 -11.27 11.30 27.21
N SER A 432 -11.14 12.57 26.83
CA SER A 432 -12.19 13.58 27.03
C SER A 432 -13.56 13.21 26.41
N GLY A 433 -13.58 12.44 25.33
CA GLY A 433 -14.79 11.95 24.66
C GLY A 433 -15.26 10.56 25.09
N PHE A 434 -14.64 9.93 26.09
CA PHE A 434 -14.97 8.57 26.53
C PHE A 434 -16.41 8.42 27.05
N GLY A 435 -17.01 9.50 27.55
CA GLY A 435 -18.39 9.53 28.02
C GLY A 435 -18.67 8.51 29.13
N ASN A 436 -19.79 7.78 29.02
CA ASN A 436 -20.22 6.80 30.03
C ASN A 436 -19.56 5.41 29.90
N GLY A 437 -18.64 5.24 28.95
CA GLY A 437 -17.95 3.97 28.69
C GLY A 437 -18.72 2.92 27.89
N GLN A 438 -19.96 3.18 27.48
CA GLN A 438 -20.72 2.28 26.59
C GLN A 438 -20.35 2.57 25.14
N LEU A 439 -19.70 1.60 24.49
CA LEU A 439 -19.26 1.72 23.09
C LEU A 439 -20.46 1.91 22.17
N GLN A 440 -20.41 2.97 21.38
CA GLN A 440 -21.39 3.24 20.32
C GLN A 440 -20.89 2.73 18.98
N GLY A 441 -21.80 2.36 18.08
CA GLY A 441 -21.48 1.90 16.73
C GLY A 441 -22.21 2.71 15.67
N GLY A 442 -21.92 2.40 14.40
CA GLY A 442 -22.54 3.02 13.24
C GLY A 442 -22.16 4.49 12.99
N PRO A 443 -22.78 5.12 11.97
CA PRO A 443 -22.36 6.43 11.46
C PRO A 443 -22.32 7.57 12.49
N SER A 444 -23.21 7.54 13.48
CA SER A 444 -23.33 8.57 14.51
C SER A 444 -22.43 8.36 15.73
N ALA A 445 -21.62 7.30 15.76
CA ALA A 445 -20.73 7.00 16.87
C ALA A 445 -19.81 8.19 17.18
N ASN A 446 -19.89 8.70 18.41
CA ASN A 446 -19.29 9.96 18.83
C ASN A 446 -17.99 9.81 19.66
N GLY A 447 -17.50 8.59 19.83
CA GLY A 447 -16.29 8.28 20.59
C GLY A 447 -16.55 7.77 22.01
N GLN A 448 -17.81 7.77 22.46
CA GLN A 448 -18.17 7.19 23.74
C GLN A 448 -17.78 5.71 23.81
N GLY A 449 -17.13 5.31 24.91
CA GLY A 449 -16.67 3.94 25.13
C GLY A 449 -15.48 3.50 24.28
N VAL A 450 -14.96 4.36 23.40
CA VAL A 450 -13.80 4.01 22.56
C VAL A 450 -12.55 3.96 23.42
N THR A 451 -11.90 2.80 23.36
CA THR A 451 -10.56 2.55 23.91
C THR A 451 -9.71 1.91 22.82
N ILE A 452 -8.39 1.95 23.01
CA ILE A 452 -7.43 1.28 22.14
C ILE A 452 -6.49 0.43 22.98
N GLN A 453 -5.84 -0.56 22.37
CA GLN A 453 -4.79 -1.34 23.00
C GLN A 453 -3.51 -1.28 22.17
N TYR A 454 -2.40 -0.89 22.81
CA TYR A 454 -1.06 -1.05 22.25
C TYR A 454 -0.64 -2.50 22.35
N MET A 455 -0.16 -3.08 21.25
CA MET A 455 0.54 -4.35 21.30
C MET A 455 1.95 -4.15 21.85
N SER A 456 2.45 -5.13 22.60
CA SER A 456 3.75 -5.04 23.28
C SER A 456 4.90 -5.68 22.49
N SER A 457 4.62 -6.23 21.31
CA SER A 457 5.57 -6.93 20.44
C SER A 457 5.38 -6.53 18.98
N CYS A 458 6.49 -6.44 18.27
CA CYS A 458 6.47 -6.50 16.81
C CYS A 458 6.07 -7.91 16.35
N ALA A 459 5.51 -8.01 15.14
CA ALA A 459 5.33 -9.30 14.49
C ALA A 459 6.68 -9.99 14.34
N SER A 460 6.67 -11.32 14.41
CA SER A 460 7.90 -12.12 14.42
C SER A 460 7.82 -13.26 13.42
N ALA A 461 8.97 -13.62 12.86
CA ALA A 461 9.07 -14.77 11.98
C ALA A 461 8.90 -16.06 12.79
N ILE A 462 8.11 -17.00 12.28
CA ILE A 462 7.93 -18.32 12.87
C ILE A 462 9.20 -19.12 12.63
N SER A 463 9.91 -19.48 13.69
CA SER A 463 11.09 -20.34 13.57
C SER A 463 10.68 -21.72 13.07
N GLN A 464 11.04 -22.06 11.84
CA GLN A 464 10.92 -23.43 11.33
C GLN A 464 11.80 -24.33 12.20
N PRO A 465 11.30 -25.43 12.78
CA PRO A 465 12.12 -26.35 13.55
C PRO A 465 13.19 -26.91 12.62
N SER A 466 14.45 -26.51 12.83
CA SER A 466 15.59 -27.13 12.19
C SER A 466 15.56 -28.61 12.51
N GLY A 467 15.30 -29.46 11.52
CA GLY A 467 15.44 -30.90 11.67
C GLY A 467 16.84 -31.19 12.21
N THR A 468 16.92 -31.57 13.47
CA THR A 468 18.16 -32.05 14.09
C THR A 468 18.49 -33.38 13.46
N GLY A 469 19.14 -33.35 12.29
CA GLY A 469 19.93 -34.46 11.80
C GLY A 469 21.10 -34.62 12.78
N SER A 470 20.92 -35.41 13.83
CA SER A 470 22.03 -35.81 14.69
C SER A 470 22.99 -36.64 13.84
N SER A 471 24.01 -35.99 13.29
CA SER A 471 25.19 -36.68 12.78
C SER A 471 25.98 -37.19 13.99
N SER A 472 25.61 -38.38 14.49
CA SER A 472 26.42 -39.11 15.43
C SER A 472 27.66 -39.65 14.69
N GLY A 473 28.72 -38.83 14.72
CA GLY A 473 30.04 -39.20 14.24
C GLY A 473 30.51 -40.50 14.89
N HIS A 474 30.63 -41.55 14.08
CA HIS A 474 31.37 -42.76 14.43
C HIS A 474 32.55 -42.88 13.49
N SER A 475 33.76 -42.74 14.06
CA SER A 475 35.02 -43.04 13.37
C SER A 475 35.21 -44.56 13.22
N PRO A 476 35.89 -45.02 12.16
CA PRO A 476 35.79 -46.38 11.68
C PRO A 476 36.77 -47.33 12.37
N THR A 477 36.34 -48.57 12.59
CA THR A 477 37.27 -49.71 12.76
C THR A 477 36.94 -50.78 11.74
N SER A 478 37.99 -51.22 11.05
CA SER A 478 37.97 -52.14 9.92
C SER A 478 37.80 -53.60 10.36
N SER A 479 37.00 -54.40 9.62
CA SER A 479 37.51 -55.60 8.95
C SER A 479 36.43 -56.42 8.22
N SER A 480 36.87 -57.00 7.10
CA SER A 480 36.34 -58.17 6.36
C SER A 480 35.33 -57.97 5.21
N LYS A 481 35.57 -58.77 4.17
CA LYS A 481 35.21 -58.68 2.75
C LYS A 481 33.80 -59.28 2.44
N PRO A 482 33.28 -59.14 1.19
CA PRO A 482 31.85 -59.13 0.85
C PRO A 482 31.25 -60.50 0.50
N PRO A 483 29.90 -60.55 0.41
CA PRO A 483 29.28 -61.13 -0.78
C PRO A 483 28.12 -60.31 -1.38
N SER A 484 27.89 -60.60 -2.66
CA SER A 484 26.94 -60.08 -3.67
C SER A 484 25.43 -60.16 -3.32
N PRO A 485 24.54 -59.57 -4.15
CA PRO A 485 23.22 -59.12 -3.74
C PRO A 485 22.12 -60.17 -3.90
N THR A 486 21.12 -60.12 -3.02
CA THR A 486 19.83 -60.78 -3.24
C THR A 486 18.69 -59.83 -2.89
N ASN A 487 17.97 -59.47 -3.95
CA ASN A 487 16.65 -58.87 -3.98
C ASN A 487 15.65 -59.76 -3.22
N THR A 488 14.87 -59.18 -2.30
CA THR A 488 13.45 -59.51 -2.03
C THR A 488 12.94 -58.68 -0.86
N GLY A 489 11.84 -57.93 -1.05
CA GLY A 489 11.06 -57.38 0.08
C GLY A 489 10.37 -56.06 -0.27
N GLN A 490 9.05 -56.12 -0.45
CA GLN A 490 8.18 -55.09 -1.01
C GLN A 490 8.06 -53.79 -0.17
N PRO A 491 7.69 -52.66 -0.82
CA PRO A 491 7.53 -51.36 -0.18
C PRO A 491 6.19 -51.20 0.57
N ILE A 492 6.27 -50.45 1.67
CA ILE A 492 5.17 -49.93 2.50
C ILE A 492 4.34 -48.92 1.69
N PRO A 493 2.99 -48.84 1.84
CA PRO A 493 2.15 -48.07 0.93
C PRO A 493 2.29 -46.57 1.17
N VAL A 494 2.65 -45.84 0.11
CA VAL A 494 2.51 -44.38 0.02
C VAL A 494 1.13 -44.10 -0.57
N SER A 495 0.24 -43.50 0.22
CA SER A 495 -1.06 -43.03 -0.27
C SER A 495 -0.85 -41.87 -1.25
N ARG A 496 -0.90 -42.19 -2.55
CA ARG A 496 -1.03 -41.21 -3.62
C ARG A 496 -2.48 -40.73 -3.66
N PHE A 497 -2.66 -39.41 -3.62
CA PHE A 497 -3.94 -38.79 -3.97
C PHE A 497 -4.25 -39.09 -5.44
N ASP A 498 -5.37 -39.78 -5.65
CA ASP A 498 -5.96 -40.11 -6.94
C ASP A 498 -6.81 -38.92 -7.40
N THR A 499 -6.31 -38.15 -8.38
CA THR A 499 -7.11 -37.14 -9.07
C THR A 499 -7.78 -37.78 -10.28
N SER A 500 -9.05 -38.15 -10.11
CA SER A 500 -9.92 -38.68 -11.15
C SER A 500 -9.97 -37.78 -12.39
N THR A 501 -9.78 -38.41 -13.56
CA THR A 501 -9.72 -37.83 -14.92
C THR A 501 -11.10 -37.47 -15.53
N VAL A 502 -12.06 -37.00 -14.73
CA VAL A 502 -13.38 -36.57 -15.23
C VAL A 502 -13.64 -35.11 -14.86
N HIS A 503 -12.91 -34.20 -15.52
CA HIS A 503 -13.37 -32.84 -15.87
C HIS A 503 -12.40 -32.16 -16.86
N LYS A 504 -11.94 -32.91 -17.88
CA LYS A 504 -11.25 -32.36 -19.05
C LYS A 504 -11.95 -32.78 -20.34
N SER A 505 -13.13 -32.22 -20.55
CA SER A 505 -13.69 -31.97 -21.88
C SER A 505 -15.04 -31.27 -21.72
N LEU A 506 -15.20 -30.17 -22.46
CA LEU A 506 -16.45 -29.58 -22.98
C LEU A 506 -16.57 -28.06 -22.71
N ALA A 507 -15.99 -27.29 -23.63
CA ALA A 507 -16.59 -26.11 -24.24
C ALA A 507 -16.11 -26.04 -25.70
N PRO A 508 -16.81 -25.40 -26.66
CA PRO A 508 -18.16 -24.83 -26.63
C PRO A 508 -19.06 -25.34 -27.79
N VAL A 509 -20.38 -25.20 -27.66
CA VAL A 509 -21.29 -25.16 -28.83
C VAL A 509 -22.13 -23.90 -28.74
N SER A 510 -21.91 -23.03 -29.72
CA SER A 510 -22.67 -21.82 -30.01
C SER A 510 -24.10 -22.16 -30.44
N ALA A 511 -25.08 -21.39 -29.99
CA ALA A 511 -26.40 -21.32 -30.62
C ALA A 511 -26.82 -19.85 -30.73
N ALA A 512 -26.80 -19.35 -31.97
CA ALA A 512 -27.45 -18.12 -32.37
C ALA A 512 -28.97 -18.31 -32.36
N LEU A 513 -29.71 -17.36 -31.81
CA LEU A 513 -31.17 -17.31 -31.87
C LEU A 513 -31.60 -16.06 -32.63
N ILE A 514 -32.11 -16.29 -33.84
CA ILE A 514 -32.77 -15.32 -34.72
C ILE A 514 -34.28 -15.44 -34.48
N LEU A 515 -34.94 -14.28 -34.30
CA LEU A 515 -36.38 -14.08 -34.20
C LEU A 515 -37.09 -14.30 -35.56
N PRO A 516 -38.38 -14.71 -35.60
CA PRO A 516 -39.15 -14.69 -36.83
C PRO A 516 -40.18 -13.53 -36.90
N ALA A 517 -40.20 -12.95 -38.11
CA ALA A 517 -41.26 -12.23 -38.87
C ALA A 517 -41.95 -11.01 -38.25
#